data_AF-A0A1X7FMZ1-F1
#
_entry.id   AF-A0A1X7FMZ1-F1
#
_cell.length_a   1.000
_cell.length_b   1.000
_cell.length_c   1.000
_cell.angle_alpha   90.00
_cell.angle_beta   90.00
_cell.angle_gamma   90.00
#
_symmetry.space_group_name_H-M   'P 1'
#
loop_
_entity.id
_entity.type
_entity.pdbx_description
1 polymer ?
#
loop_
_entity_poly.entity_id
_entity_poly.type
_entity_poly.pdbx_seq_one_letter_code
_entity_poly.pdbx_strand_id
1 'polypeptide(L)' 'MSVTLRFREDGAAFERAKCVADALGLSMEEYLFACVAEGHKVLRARCAAARPELEEPAFIRRGYPAAPPWAGME' A
#
# COMPACT_ATOMS: atom_id res chain seq x y z
N MET A 1 -19.23 -2.35 1.23
CA MET A 1 -18.32 -3.50 1.06
C MET A 1 -16.92 -3.03 1.39
N SER A 2 -16.26 -3.58 2.42
CA SER A 2 -14.86 -3.26 2.75
C SER A 2 -13.95 -4.40 2.30
N VAL A 3 -12.83 -4.08 1.64
CA VAL A 3 -11.83 -5.05 1.16
C VAL A 3 -10.58 -4.94 2.04
N THR A 4 -10.51 -5.75 3.09
CA THR A 4 -9.37 -5.75 4.01
C THR A 4 -8.12 -6.35 3.35
N LEU A 5 -7.01 -5.62 3.39
CA LEU A 5 -5.70 -6.14 3.00
C LEU A 5 -5.06 -6.88 4.18
N ARG A 6 -4.64 -8.11 3.97
CA ARG A 6 -3.95 -8.92 5.00
C ARG A 6 -2.95 -9.88 4.38
N PHE A 7 -1.96 -10.26 5.17
CA PHE A 7 -1.14 -11.43 4.88
C PHE A 7 -2.01 -12.69 4.93
N ARG A 8 -1.64 -13.70 4.14
CA ARG A 8 -2.32 -15.00 4.14
C ARG A 8 -1.98 -15.80 5.40
N GLU A 9 -0.75 -15.67 5.87
CA GLU A 9 -0.19 -16.40 7.01
C GLU A 9 0.89 -15.57 7.70
N ASP A 10 1.10 -15.85 8.98
CA ASP A 10 2.09 -15.19 9.83
C ASP A 10 3.45 -15.90 9.70
N GLY A 11 4.02 -15.84 8.49
CA GLY A 11 5.32 -16.42 8.15
C GLY A 11 6.45 -15.40 8.14
N ALA A 12 7.63 -15.80 7.66
CA ALA A 12 8.82 -14.94 7.63
C ALA A 12 8.59 -13.60 6.87
N ALA A 13 7.72 -13.59 5.87
CA ALA A 13 7.36 -12.36 5.16
C ALA A 13 6.52 -11.41 6.03
N PHE A 14 5.58 -11.94 6.81
CA PHE A 14 4.78 -11.17 7.76
C PHE A 14 5.67 -10.59 8.86
N GLU A 15 6.56 -11.39 9.46
CA GLU A 15 7.45 -10.91 10.52
C GLU A 15 8.33 -9.74 10.07
N ARG A 16 8.92 -9.82 8.87
CA ARG A 16 9.69 -8.70 8.32
C ARG A 16 8.83 -7.47 8.09
N ALA A 17 7.63 -7.65 7.54
CA ALA A 17 6.70 -6.54 7.30
C ALA A 17 6.26 -5.91 8.63
N LYS A 18 6.01 -6.73 9.65
CA LYS A 18 5.64 -6.30 11.00
C LYS A 18 6.75 -5.49 11.66
N CYS A 19 8.00 -5.91 11.59
CA CYS A 19 9.12 -5.13 12.12
C CYS A 19 9.18 -3.72 11.51
N VAL A 20 8.95 -3.61 10.20
CA VAL A 20 8.95 -2.30 9.51
C VAL A 20 7.71 -1.48 9.88
N ALA A 21 6.53 -2.10 9.90
CA ALA A 21 5.29 -1.44 10.30
C ALA A 21 5.38 -0.88 11.72
N ASP A 22 5.87 -1.69 12.67
CA ASP A 22 6.08 -1.29 14.06
C ASP A 22 7.10 -0.14 14.17
N ALA A 23 8.19 -0.17 13.38
CA ALA A 23 9.19 0.91 13.34
C ALA A 23 8.65 2.23 12.78
N LEU A 24 7.63 2.16 11.91
CA LEU A 24 6.95 3.33 11.33
C LEU A 24 5.73 3.78 12.16
N GLY A 25 5.39 3.06 13.23
CA GLY A 25 4.20 3.34 14.03
C GLY A 25 2.89 3.09 13.28
N LEU A 26 2.89 2.17 12.31
CA LEU A 26 1.74 1.82 11.48
C LEU A 26 1.13 0.48 11.91
N SER A 27 -0.19 0.35 11.76
CA SER A 27 -0.82 -0.96 11.71
C SER A 27 -0.40 -1.73 10.46
N MET A 28 -0.54 -3.06 10.48
CA MET A 28 -0.23 -3.90 9.31
C MET A 28 -1.08 -3.56 8.08
N GLU A 29 -2.34 -3.17 8.29
CA GLU A 29 -3.22 -2.76 7.19
C GLU A 29 -2.72 -1.44 6.55
N GLU A 30 -2.38 -0.44 7.37
CA GLU A 30 -1.82 0.82 6.89
C GLU A 30 -0.49 0.62 6.15
N TYR A 31 0.39 -0.24 6.69
CA TYR A 31 1.64 -0.61 6.05
C TYR A 31 1.44 -1.26 4.67
N LEU A 32 0.44 -2.14 4.53
CA LEU A 32 0.11 -2.75 3.24
C LEU A 32 -0.41 -1.72 2.24
N PHE A 33 -1.24 -0.76 2.68
CA PHE A 33 -1.66 0.35 1.82
C PHE A 33 -0.46 1.21 1.38
N ALA A 34 0.48 1.50 2.28
CA ALA A 34 1.72 2.21 1.97
C ALA A 34 2.55 1.49 0.90
N CYS A 35 2.74 0.18 1.05
CA CYS A 35 3.46 -0.62 0.07
C CYS A 35 2.81 -0.57 -1.32
N VAL A 36 1.47 -0.61 -1.40
CA VAL A 36 0.76 -0.52 -2.68
C VAL A 36 0.90 0.88 -3.29
N ALA A 37 0.85 1.95 -2.49
CA ALA A 37 1.02 3.31 -2.95
C ALA A 37 2.45 3.56 -3.49
N GLU A 38 3.48 3.12 -2.76
CA GLU A 38 4.88 3.24 -3.20
C GLU A 38 5.17 2.39 -4.44
N GLY A 39 4.67 1.14 -4.45
CA GLY A 39 4.76 0.27 -5.62
C GLY A 39 4.10 0.88 -6.86
N HIS A 40 3.00 1.62 -6.67
CA HIS A 40 2.34 2.37 -7.75
C HIS A 40 3.20 3.51 -8.30
N LYS A 41 3.86 4.29 -7.43
CA LYS A 41 4.80 5.34 -7.86
C LYS A 41 5.92 4.75 -8.72
N VAL A 42 6.51 3.63 -8.29
CA VAL A 42 7.55 2.90 -9.05
C VAL A 42 7.01 2.40 -10.39
N LEU A 43 5.79 1.85 -10.40
CA LEU A 43 5.14 1.38 -11.63
C LEU A 43 4.93 2.53 -12.62
N ARG A 44 4.42 3.69 -12.17
CA ARG A 44 4.27 4.87 -13.03
C ARG A 44 5.59 5.38 -13.58
N ALA A 45 6.63 5.42 -12.75
CA ALA A 45 7.96 5.88 -13.18
C ALA A 45 8.56 4.97 -14.27
N ARG A 46 8.30 3.65 -14.21
CA ARG A 46 8.82 2.68 -15.18
C ARG A 46 7.96 2.53 -16.43
N CYS A 47 6.66 2.79 -16.32
CA CYS A 47 5.72 2.72 -17.44
C CYS A 47 5.28 4.13 -17.84
N ALA A 48 6.09 4.82 -18.65
CA ALA A 48 5.79 6.16 -19.18
C ALA A 48 4.48 6.22 -20.00
N ALA A 49 4.03 5.08 -20.54
CA ALA A 49 2.72 4.91 -21.18
C ALA A 49 1.75 4.15 -20.25
N ALA A 50 1.72 4.49 -18.96
CA ALA A 50 0.74 3.94 -18.04
C ALA A 50 -0.65 4.19 -18.62
N ARG A 51 -1.39 3.10 -18.86
CA ARG A 51 -2.74 3.19 -19.37
C ARG A 51 -3.59 4.04 -18.40
N PRO A 52 -4.59 4.81 -18.87
CA PRO A 52 -5.38 5.70 -18.00
C PRO A 52 -5.96 4.98 -16.78
N GLU A 53 -6.29 3.69 -16.90
CA GLU A 53 -6.76 2.86 -15.79
C GLU A 53 -5.73 2.60 -14.68
N LEU A 54 -4.48 3.05 -14.82
CA LEU A 54 -3.39 2.96 -13.86
C LEU A 54 -2.93 4.36 -13.37
N GLU A 55 -3.77 5.38 -13.48
CA GLU A 55 -3.47 6.68 -12.86
C GLU A 55 -3.41 6.57 -11.34
N GLU A 56 -4.34 5.80 -10.77
CA GLU A 56 -4.50 5.64 -9.32
C GLU A 56 -4.01 4.27 -8.80
N PRO A 57 -3.44 4.23 -7.58
CA PRO A 57 -3.15 3.00 -6.87
C PRO A 57 -4.33 2.02 -6.86
N ALA A 58 -4.01 0.71 -6.87
CA ALA A 58 -5.02 -0.34 -6.96
C ALA A 58 -6.07 -0.31 -5.83
N PHE A 59 -5.72 0.17 -4.63
CA PHE A 59 -6.66 0.30 -3.54
C PHE A 59 -7.70 1.41 -3.79
N ILE A 60 -7.29 2.56 -4.32
CA ILE A 60 -8.19 3.67 -4.69
C ILE A 60 -9.16 3.20 -5.78
N ARG A 61 -8.65 2.51 -6.81
CA ARG A 61 -9.49 1.93 -7.87
C ARG A 61 -10.51 0.90 -7.38
N ARG A 62 -10.32 0.35 -6.17
CA ARG A 62 -11.22 -0.60 -5.52
C ARG A 62 -12.11 0.05 -4.46
N GLY A 63 -12.13 1.38 -4.37
CA GLY A 63 -13.03 2.14 -3.49
C GLY A 63 -12.47 2.50 -2.11
N TYR A 64 -11.14 2.48 -1.92
CA TYR A 64 -10.52 2.98 -0.70
C TYR A 64 -10.21 4.48 -0.78
N PRO A 65 -10.27 5.20 0.36
CA PRO A 65 -9.97 6.63 0.38
C PRO A 65 -8.52 6.90 -0.05
N ALA A 66 -8.34 7.96 -0.84
CA ALA A 66 -7.04 8.35 -1.40
C ALA A 66 -6.08 8.93 -0.35
N ALA A 67 -6.60 9.33 0.81
CA ALA A 67 -5.82 9.83 1.92
C ALA A 67 -5.54 8.69 2.91
N PRO A 68 -4.35 8.06 2.85
CA PRO A 68 -3.93 7.22 3.95
C PRO A 68 -3.64 8.07 5.19
N PRO A 69 -3.86 7.55 6.41
CA PRO A 69 -3.54 8.24 7.66
C PRO A 69 -2.05 8.59 7.82
N TRP A 70 -1.17 8.02 6.99
CA TRP A 70 0.29 8.22 7.00
C TRP A 70 0.81 9.21 5.95
N ALA A 71 -0.05 9.89 5.19
CA ALA A 71 0.34 10.86 4.15
C ALA A 71 1.11 12.11 4.66
N GLY A 72 1.31 12.24 5.97
CA GLY A 72 2.05 13.35 6.61
C GLY A 72 3.34 12.94 7.32
N MET A 73 3.82 11.70 7.14
CA MET A 73 5.16 11.31 7.60
C MET A 73 6.19 11.69 6.52
N GLU A 74 6.67 12.94 6.57
CA GLU A 74 7.87 13.39 5.83
C GLU A 74 9.16 13.03 6.56
#